data_AF-A0A7W8MPM4-F1
#
_entry.id   AF-A0A7W8MPM4-F1
#
_cell.length_a   1.000
_cell.length_b   1.000
_cell.length_c   1.000
_cell.angle_alpha   90.00
_cell.angle_beta   90.00
_cell.angle_gamma   90.00
#
_symmetry.space_group_name_H-M   'P 1'
#
loop_
_entity.id
_entity.type
_entity.pdbx_description
1 polymer ?
#
loop_
_entity_poly.entity_id
_entity_poly.type
_entity_poly.pdbx_seq_one_letter_code
_entity_poly.pdbx_strand_id
1 'polypeptide(L)'
;MPPSTNVWICVAGVIVLVVGFVAARRELQAAEGLDKLVAVGGVLFAAPLAAFGVEHLVLGKVIIGAVPVLMPVRLFWVYFVGVALIAAAFSLALGIRVRLTATLLAIMFFLFVVMIHVPNAAAQMHDRIIWNVALRDLSFGAGALALAGYLGSGAEIRESGIREAGDGGENVAVWIGRVIVAVVLMVYGVELILFPQFAPGVPLGKLTPSWVPGPHVWAFLTGLVCIGGGVAILIRRYCRDGATVVGLVMTLLTVFLYLPILLMASGVPAVLEGANYVWDTLLFGGAVLLVAGARPKEAEVGERL
;
A
#
# COMPACT_ATOMS: atom_id res chain seq x y z
N MET A 1 27.92 -2.86 -5.39
CA MET A 1 27.02 -1.97 -6.17
C MET A 1 27.50 -0.55 -6.02
N PRO A 2 27.50 0.27 -7.08
CA PRO A 2 27.89 1.67 -6.96
C PRO A 2 26.85 2.43 -6.10
N PRO A 3 27.27 3.39 -5.26
CA PRO A 3 26.38 4.18 -4.39
C PRO A 3 25.24 4.88 -5.14
N SER A 4 25.43 5.18 -6.43
CA SER A 4 24.47 5.87 -7.30
C SER A 4 23.21 5.04 -7.61
N THR A 5 23.23 3.72 -7.44
CA THR A 5 22.10 2.86 -7.79
C THR A 5 20.89 3.09 -6.88
N ASN A 6 21.11 3.27 -5.58
CA ASN A 6 20.01 3.47 -4.62
C ASN A 6 19.36 4.85 -4.78
N VAL A 7 20.09 5.83 -5.30
CA VAL A 7 19.58 7.18 -5.54
C VAL A 7 18.43 7.17 -6.56
N TRP A 8 18.55 6.35 -7.62
CA TRP A 8 17.52 6.28 -8.67
C TRP A 8 16.18 5.73 -8.17
N ILE A 9 16.21 4.81 -7.19
CA ILE A 9 15.00 4.26 -6.55
C ILE A 9 14.23 5.40 -5.87
N CYS A 10 14.92 6.18 -5.03
CA CYS A 10 14.32 7.31 -4.32
C CYS A 10 13.85 8.41 -5.28
N VAL A 11 14.66 8.76 -6.28
CA VAL A 11 14.34 9.80 -7.27
C VAL A 11 13.07 9.46 -8.04
N ALA A 12 12.91 8.21 -8.48
CA ALA A 12 11.72 7.79 -9.23
C ALA A 12 10.43 7.94 -8.42
N GLY A 13 10.44 7.48 -7.16
CA GLY A 13 9.30 7.63 -6.26
C GLY A 13 8.97 9.11 -5.99
N VAL A 14 9.98 9.94 -5.73
CA VAL A 14 9.79 11.39 -5.50
C VAL A 14 9.24 12.09 -6.74
N ILE A 15 9.71 11.77 -7.95
CA ILE A 15 9.18 12.34 -9.20
C ILE A 15 7.68 12.03 -9.33
N VAL A 16 7.28 10.76 -9.17
CA VAL A 16 5.88 10.36 -9.29
C VAL A 16 5.03 10.98 -8.19
N LEU A 17 5.57 11.13 -6.98
CA LEU A 17 4.91 11.83 -5.88
C LEU A 17 4.63 13.30 -6.26
N VAL A 18 5.64 14.04 -6.75
CA VAL A 18 5.48 15.43 -7.19
C VAL A 18 4.47 15.53 -8.34
N VAL A 19 4.59 14.69 -9.37
CA VAL A 19 3.65 14.68 -10.51
C VAL A 19 2.23 14.39 -10.05
N GLY A 20 2.05 13.39 -9.17
CA GLY A 20 0.75 13.01 -8.63
C GLY A 20 0.12 14.11 -7.79
N PHE A 21 0.89 14.78 -6.92
CA PHE A 21 0.39 15.92 -6.16
C PHE A 21 -0.03 17.10 -7.06
N VAL A 22 0.72 17.36 -8.13
CA VAL A 22 0.35 18.39 -9.12
C VAL A 22 -0.93 18.00 -9.86
N ALA A 23 -1.09 16.73 -10.23
CA ALA A 23 -2.29 16.23 -10.89
C ALA A 23 -3.52 16.27 -9.96
N ALA A 24 -3.35 15.87 -8.70
CA ALA A 24 -4.39 15.83 -7.67
C ALA A 24 -4.71 17.19 -7.03
N ARG A 25 -4.04 18.28 -7.46
CA ARG A 25 -4.16 19.61 -6.81
C ARG A 25 -5.60 20.11 -6.67
N ARG A 26 -6.45 19.83 -7.66
CA ARG A 26 -7.85 20.29 -7.67
C ARG A 26 -8.68 19.50 -6.65
N GLU A 27 -8.51 18.19 -6.61
CA GLU A 27 -9.17 17.31 -5.64
C GLU A 27 -8.71 17.66 -4.22
N LEU A 28 -7.41 17.93 -4.03
CA LEU A 28 -6.84 18.34 -2.76
C LEU A 28 -7.37 19.71 -2.28
N GLN A 29 -7.59 20.64 -3.21
CA GLN A 29 -8.20 21.95 -2.91
C GLN A 29 -9.69 21.82 -2.57
N ALA A 30 -10.40 20.88 -3.17
CA ALA A 30 -11.82 20.63 -2.91
C ALA A 30 -12.07 19.80 -1.64
N ALA A 31 -11.09 18.98 -1.22
CA ALA A 31 -11.21 18.15 -0.03
C ALA A 31 -10.96 18.95 1.26
N GLU A 32 -11.73 18.61 2.30
CA GLU A 32 -11.64 19.23 3.62
C GLU A 32 -11.06 18.27 4.66
N GLY A 33 -10.41 18.81 5.69
CA GLY A 33 -9.90 18.03 6.81
C GLY A 33 -9.05 16.82 6.41
N LEU A 34 -9.37 15.65 6.96
CA LEU A 34 -8.68 14.38 6.70
C LEU A 34 -9.01 13.77 5.33
N ASP A 35 -10.05 14.23 4.63
CA ASP A 35 -10.38 13.72 3.30
C ASP A 35 -9.34 14.12 2.25
N LYS A 36 -8.54 15.16 2.53
CA LYS A 36 -7.35 15.49 1.75
C LYS A 36 -6.43 14.29 1.61
N LEU A 37 -6.31 13.47 2.65
CA LEU A 37 -5.49 12.28 2.64
C LEU A 37 -6.09 11.19 1.75
N VAL A 38 -7.40 11.01 1.78
CA VAL A 38 -8.11 10.07 0.89
C VAL A 38 -7.96 10.50 -0.57
N ALA A 39 -8.09 11.80 -0.85
CA ALA A 39 -7.92 12.36 -2.20
C ALA A 39 -6.53 12.08 -2.79
N VAL A 40 -5.48 12.05 -1.96
CA VAL A 40 -4.11 11.74 -2.42
C VAL A 40 -3.72 10.28 -2.24
N GLY A 41 -4.61 9.42 -1.75
CA GLY A 41 -4.33 8.00 -1.50
C GLY A 41 -3.80 7.27 -2.74
N GLY A 42 -4.34 7.57 -3.92
CA GLY A 42 -3.84 7.05 -5.20
C GLY A 42 -2.42 7.52 -5.54
N VAL A 43 -2.05 8.75 -5.18
CA VAL A 43 -0.69 9.29 -5.35
C VAL A 43 0.28 8.59 -4.41
N LEU A 44 -0.12 8.40 -3.14
CA LEU A 44 0.69 7.70 -2.14
C LEU A 44 0.87 6.21 -2.47
N PHE A 45 -0.11 5.60 -3.14
CA PHE A 45 0.01 4.25 -3.69
C PHE A 45 0.88 4.20 -4.96
N ALA A 46 0.84 5.23 -5.81
CA ALA A 46 1.59 5.27 -7.07
C ALA A 46 3.10 5.48 -6.90
N ALA A 47 3.51 6.38 -5.99
CA ALA A 47 4.92 6.74 -5.84
C ALA A 47 5.84 5.55 -5.47
N PRO A 48 5.49 4.68 -4.50
CA PRO A 48 6.26 3.48 -4.21
C PRO A 48 6.37 2.50 -5.39
N LEU A 49 5.35 2.39 -6.23
CA LEU A 49 5.40 1.52 -7.41
C LEU A 49 6.50 1.97 -8.38
N ALA A 50 6.71 3.28 -8.53
CA ALA A 50 7.81 3.79 -9.34
C ALA A 50 9.18 3.45 -8.73
N ALA A 51 9.32 3.60 -7.41
CA ALA A 51 10.54 3.26 -6.68
C ALA A 51 10.87 1.76 -6.81
N PHE A 52 9.92 0.88 -6.47
CA PHE A 52 10.08 -0.57 -6.61
C PHE A 52 10.27 -1.00 -8.06
N GLY A 53 9.62 -0.33 -9.00
CA GLY A 53 9.81 -0.58 -10.42
C GLY A 53 11.25 -0.32 -10.87
N VAL A 54 11.85 0.80 -10.45
CA VAL A 54 13.28 1.07 -10.68
C VAL A 54 14.16 0.08 -9.93
N GLU A 55 13.82 -0.29 -8.70
CA GLU A 55 14.53 -1.32 -7.94
C GLU A 55 14.63 -2.64 -8.71
N HIS A 56 13.55 -3.08 -9.35
CA HIS A 56 13.56 -4.27 -10.24
C HIS A 56 14.52 -4.13 -11.42
N LEU A 57 14.58 -2.95 -12.03
CA LEU A 57 15.47 -2.70 -13.18
C LEU A 57 16.95 -2.68 -12.77
N VAL A 58 17.28 -2.12 -11.61
CA VAL A 58 18.67 -1.94 -11.18
C VAL A 58 19.21 -3.08 -10.32
N LEU A 59 18.34 -3.78 -9.57
CA LEU A 59 18.69 -4.90 -8.70
C LEU A 59 18.25 -6.25 -9.27
N GLY A 60 18.02 -6.35 -10.58
CA GLY A 60 17.44 -7.55 -11.18
C GLY A 60 18.19 -8.86 -10.88
N LYS A 61 19.52 -8.80 -10.72
CA LYS A 61 20.37 -9.95 -10.33
C LYS A 61 20.19 -10.39 -8.87
N VAL A 62 19.73 -9.50 -8.00
CA VAL A 62 19.39 -9.81 -6.60
C VAL A 62 17.96 -10.36 -6.54
N ILE A 63 17.03 -9.67 -7.20
CA ILE A 63 15.60 -10.00 -7.18
C ILE A 63 15.29 -11.32 -7.89
N ILE A 64 16.10 -11.75 -8.87
CA ILE A 64 15.92 -13.04 -9.56
C ILE A 64 15.85 -14.24 -8.59
N GLY A 65 16.47 -14.13 -7.41
CA GLY A 65 16.40 -15.17 -6.38
C GLY A 65 15.01 -15.37 -5.79
N ALA A 66 14.13 -14.38 -5.88
CA ALA A 66 12.74 -14.46 -5.44
C ALA A 66 11.80 -15.04 -6.52
N VAL A 67 12.22 -15.07 -7.79
CA VAL A 67 11.39 -15.59 -8.89
C VAL A 67 11.35 -17.11 -8.80
N PRO A 68 10.15 -17.75 -8.83
CA PRO A 68 10.03 -19.20 -8.69
C PRO A 68 10.89 -19.95 -9.70
N VAL A 69 11.58 -21.01 -9.24
CA VAL A 69 12.53 -21.76 -10.05
C VAL A 69 11.89 -22.36 -11.30
N LEU A 70 10.59 -22.70 -11.22
CA LEU A 70 9.78 -23.27 -12.30
C LEU A 70 9.46 -22.27 -13.43
N MET A 71 9.61 -20.96 -13.21
CA MET A 71 9.34 -19.97 -14.25
C MET A 71 10.50 -19.94 -15.27
N PRO A 72 10.22 -20.07 -16.57
CA PRO A 72 11.23 -19.89 -17.60
C PRO A 72 11.68 -18.43 -17.66
N VAL A 73 12.87 -18.18 -18.22
CA VAL A 73 13.41 -16.83 -18.48
C VAL A 73 13.27 -15.87 -17.27
N ARG A 74 13.57 -16.33 -16.05
CA ARG A 74 13.31 -15.59 -14.78
C ARG A 74 13.72 -14.11 -14.80
N LEU A 75 14.84 -13.77 -15.43
CA LEU A 75 15.31 -12.38 -15.50
C LEU A 75 14.38 -11.49 -16.35
N PHE A 76 13.75 -12.03 -17.39
CA PHE A 76 12.72 -11.32 -18.16
C PHE A 76 11.57 -10.89 -17.26
N TRP A 77 11.08 -11.78 -16.38
CA TRP A 77 9.98 -11.46 -15.47
C TRP A 77 10.34 -10.38 -14.46
N VAL A 78 11.58 -10.37 -13.94
CA VAL A 78 12.05 -9.30 -13.06
C VAL A 78 11.97 -7.93 -13.76
N TYR A 79 12.48 -7.84 -14.99
CA TYR A 79 12.44 -6.57 -15.74
C TYR A 79 11.04 -6.20 -16.22
N PHE A 80 10.25 -7.17 -16.65
CA PHE A 80 8.85 -6.97 -17.04
C PHE A 80 8.03 -6.37 -15.90
N VAL A 81 8.15 -6.94 -14.69
CA VAL A 81 7.50 -6.41 -13.49
C VAL A 81 8.00 -4.99 -13.19
N GLY A 82 9.30 -4.74 -13.29
CA GLY A 82 9.86 -3.40 -13.11
C GLY A 82 9.24 -2.35 -14.04
N VAL A 83 9.14 -2.65 -15.34
CA VAL A 83 8.50 -1.77 -16.32
C VAL A 83 7.01 -1.62 -16.06
N ALA A 84 6.31 -2.72 -15.73
CA ALA A 84 4.88 -2.69 -15.44
C ALA A 84 4.56 -1.83 -14.21
N LEU A 85 5.37 -1.90 -13.16
CA LEU A 85 5.25 -1.08 -11.95
C LEU A 85 5.43 0.41 -12.26
N ILE A 86 6.46 0.78 -13.05
CA ILE A 86 6.67 2.18 -13.47
C ILE A 86 5.49 2.68 -14.33
N ALA A 87 5.05 1.87 -15.29
CA ALA A 87 3.90 2.23 -16.13
C ALA A 87 2.63 2.42 -15.29
N ALA A 88 2.38 1.52 -14.34
CA ALA A 88 1.25 1.62 -13.41
C ALA A 88 1.34 2.87 -12.53
N ALA A 89 2.53 3.21 -12.02
CA ALA A 89 2.78 4.40 -11.22
C ALA A 89 2.37 5.69 -11.95
N PHE A 90 2.84 5.87 -13.19
CA PHE A 90 2.46 7.02 -14.01
C PHE A 90 0.99 7.00 -14.40
N SER A 91 0.43 5.82 -14.73
CA SER A 91 -0.98 5.68 -15.07
C SER A 91 -1.89 6.12 -13.91
N LEU A 92 -1.58 5.70 -12.68
CA LEU A 92 -2.30 6.11 -11.48
C LEU A 92 -2.10 7.59 -11.17
N ALA A 93 -0.85 8.09 -11.18
CA ALA A 93 -0.54 9.48 -10.86
C ALA A 93 -1.17 10.49 -11.85
N LEU A 94 -1.33 10.10 -13.11
CA LEU A 94 -1.93 10.93 -14.15
C LEU A 94 -3.44 10.68 -14.37
N GLY A 95 -4.03 9.73 -13.64
CA GLY A 95 -5.45 9.39 -13.81
C GLY A 95 -5.78 8.68 -15.13
N ILE A 96 -4.80 8.07 -15.78
CA ILE A 96 -4.95 7.38 -17.07
C ILE A 96 -5.35 5.93 -16.81
N ARG A 97 -6.44 5.44 -17.42
CA ARG A 97 -6.89 4.03 -17.36
C ARG A 97 -6.82 3.42 -15.95
N VAL A 98 -7.22 4.19 -14.93
CA VAL A 98 -7.04 3.83 -13.51
C VAL A 98 -7.66 2.47 -13.16
N ARG A 99 -8.89 2.20 -13.62
CA ARG A 99 -9.55 0.90 -13.39
C ARG A 99 -8.72 -0.28 -13.90
N LEU A 100 -8.27 -0.23 -15.16
CA LEU A 100 -7.45 -1.29 -15.77
C LEU A 100 -6.15 -1.46 -15.00
N THR A 101 -5.47 -0.35 -14.67
CA THR A 101 -4.22 -0.37 -13.92
C THR A 101 -4.40 -1.01 -12.55
N ALA A 102 -5.44 -0.62 -11.81
CA ALA A 102 -5.76 -1.16 -10.50
C ALA A 102 -6.09 -2.66 -10.57
N THR A 103 -6.85 -3.10 -11.60
CA THR A 103 -7.12 -4.53 -11.83
C THR A 103 -5.84 -5.33 -12.10
N LEU A 104 -4.95 -4.82 -12.97
CA LEU A 104 -3.69 -5.49 -13.30
C LEU A 104 -2.75 -5.55 -12.10
N LEU A 105 -2.66 -4.49 -11.30
CA LEU A 105 -1.89 -4.48 -10.06
C LEU A 105 -2.43 -5.48 -9.04
N ALA A 106 -3.77 -5.55 -8.85
CA ALA A 106 -4.37 -6.53 -7.97
C ALA A 106 -4.03 -7.97 -8.37
N ILE A 107 -4.17 -8.29 -9.67
CA ILE A 107 -3.79 -9.61 -10.21
C ILE A 107 -2.31 -9.88 -9.97
N MET A 108 -1.43 -8.92 -10.28
CA MET A 108 0.02 -9.07 -10.13
C MET A 108 0.42 -9.35 -8.68
N PHE A 109 -0.06 -8.55 -7.71
CA PHE A 109 0.24 -8.76 -6.30
C PHE A 109 -0.32 -10.09 -5.76
N PHE A 110 -1.53 -10.49 -6.15
CA PHE A 110 -2.05 -11.80 -5.77
C PHE A 110 -1.25 -12.96 -6.37
N LEU A 111 -0.76 -12.82 -7.61
CA LEU A 111 0.16 -13.80 -8.19
C LEU A 111 1.48 -13.86 -7.40
N PHE A 112 2.05 -12.73 -6.97
CA PHE A 112 3.24 -12.75 -6.11
C PHE A 112 2.96 -13.45 -4.77
N VAL A 113 1.82 -13.18 -4.16
CA VAL A 113 1.41 -13.86 -2.92
C VAL A 113 1.34 -15.38 -3.14
N VAL A 114 0.62 -15.84 -4.16
CA VAL A 114 0.41 -17.28 -4.39
C VAL A 114 1.68 -17.98 -4.85
N MET A 115 2.48 -17.35 -5.72
CA MET A 115 3.62 -18.00 -6.37
C MET A 115 4.93 -17.87 -5.60
N ILE A 116 5.08 -16.80 -4.81
CA ILE A 116 6.34 -16.46 -4.11
C ILE A 116 6.12 -16.54 -2.60
N HIS A 117 5.20 -15.74 -2.07
CA HIS A 117 5.14 -15.54 -0.62
C HIS A 117 4.53 -16.71 0.14
N VAL A 118 3.46 -17.33 -0.37
CA VAL A 118 2.83 -18.49 0.25
C VAL A 118 3.78 -19.70 0.28
N PRO A 119 4.47 -20.08 -0.81
CA PRO A 119 5.47 -21.14 -0.76
C PRO A 119 6.61 -20.84 0.22
N ASN A 120 7.12 -19.59 0.24
CA ASN A 120 8.18 -19.19 1.17
C ASN A 120 7.71 -19.27 2.64
N ALA A 121 6.51 -18.81 2.93
CA ALA A 121 5.91 -18.86 4.26
C ALA A 121 5.63 -20.31 4.70
N ALA A 122 5.16 -21.17 3.79
CA ALA A 122 4.94 -22.58 4.07
C ALA A 122 6.25 -23.33 4.38
N ALA A 123 7.34 -23.00 3.68
CA ALA A 123 8.66 -23.57 3.93
C ALA A 123 9.28 -23.10 5.27
N GLN A 124 8.87 -21.94 5.77
CA GLN A 124 9.38 -21.32 7.00
C GLN A 124 8.23 -20.94 7.93
N MET A 125 7.39 -21.92 8.26
CA MET A 125 6.09 -21.70 8.94
C MET A 125 6.17 -20.93 10.27
N HIS A 126 7.30 -20.97 10.96
CA HIS A 126 7.51 -20.31 12.24
C HIS A 126 8.11 -18.90 12.12
N ASP A 127 8.48 -18.47 10.91
CA ASP A 127 9.03 -17.13 10.67
C ASP A 127 7.89 -16.13 10.40
N ARG A 128 7.54 -15.37 11.44
CA ARG A 128 6.53 -14.31 11.36
C ARG A 128 6.87 -13.23 10.32
N ILE A 129 8.15 -12.92 10.09
CA ILE A 129 8.54 -11.85 9.17
C ILE A 129 8.17 -12.24 7.74
N ILE A 130 8.37 -13.51 7.37
CA ILE A 130 8.00 -14.02 6.05
C ILE A 130 6.48 -13.99 5.85
N TRP A 131 5.72 -14.35 6.87
CA TRP A 131 4.26 -14.17 6.86
C TRP A 131 3.85 -12.70 6.73
N ASN A 132 4.52 -11.79 7.42
CA ASN A 132 4.24 -10.36 7.32
C ASN A 132 4.50 -9.81 5.93
N VAL A 133 5.57 -10.24 5.26
CA VAL A 133 5.82 -9.89 3.85
C VAL A 133 4.68 -10.39 2.94
N ALA A 134 4.19 -11.61 3.16
CA ALA A 134 3.06 -12.14 2.40
C ALA A 134 1.78 -11.31 2.61
N LEU A 135 1.45 -10.96 3.86
CA LEU A 135 0.28 -10.17 4.22
C LEU A 135 0.37 -8.72 3.71
N ARG A 136 1.59 -8.18 3.63
CA ARG A 136 1.88 -6.84 3.12
C ARG A 136 1.50 -6.77 1.63
N ASP A 137 2.05 -7.68 0.84
CA ASP A 137 1.79 -7.74 -0.60
C ASP A 137 0.34 -8.10 -0.91
N LEU A 138 -0.28 -8.95 -0.08
CA LEU A 138 -1.71 -9.23 -0.14
C LEU A 138 -2.55 -7.95 0.06
N SER A 139 -2.13 -7.06 0.97
CA SER A 139 -2.80 -5.78 1.22
C SER A 139 -2.64 -4.79 0.07
N PHE A 140 -1.47 -4.79 -0.61
CA PHE A 140 -1.28 -3.99 -1.82
C PHE A 140 -2.25 -4.39 -2.93
N GLY A 141 -2.39 -5.70 -3.16
CA GLY A 141 -3.37 -6.24 -4.10
C GLY A 141 -4.82 -5.93 -3.70
N ALA A 142 -5.14 -6.04 -2.40
CA ALA A 142 -6.46 -5.76 -1.87
C ALA A 142 -6.88 -4.29 -2.00
N GLY A 143 -5.98 -3.34 -1.74
CA GLY A 143 -6.24 -1.90 -1.97
C GLY A 143 -6.48 -1.59 -3.44
N ALA A 144 -5.67 -2.15 -4.35
CA ALA A 144 -5.86 -2.03 -5.79
C ALA A 144 -7.18 -2.67 -6.26
N LEU A 145 -7.55 -3.83 -5.71
CA LEU A 145 -8.81 -4.51 -6.00
C LEU A 145 -10.01 -3.65 -5.57
N ALA A 146 -9.95 -3.02 -4.39
CA ALA A 146 -11.00 -2.13 -3.92
C ALA A 146 -11.17 -0.92 -4.84
N LEU A 147 -10.07 -0.29 -5.26
CA LEU A 147 -10.12 0.81 -6.23
C LEU A 147 -10.73 0.37 -7.57
N ALA A 148 -10.33 -0.79 -8.09
CA ALA A 148 -10.88 -1.34 -9.33
C ALA A 148 -12.39 -1.62 -9.23
N GLY A 149 -12.84 -2.20 -8.12
CA GLY A 149 -14.25 -2.48 -7.85
C GLY A 149 -15.10 -1.21 -7.77
N TYR A 150 -14.61 -0.19 -7.07
CA TYR A 150 -15.28 1.10 -6.94
C TYR A 150 -15.48 1.78 -8.31
N LEU A 151 -14.41 1.86 -9.11
CA LEU A 151 -14.47 2.44 -10.45
C LEU A 151 -15.30 1.58 -11.42
N GLY A 152 -15.39 0.27 -11.18
CA GLY A 152 -16.20 -0.63 -11.96
C GLY A 152 -17.69 -0.40 -11.77
N SER A 153 -18.14 -0.33 -10.52
CA SER A 153 -19.52 -0.04 -10.19
C SER A 153 -19.97 1.35 -10.68
N GLY A 154 -19.11 2.36 -10.63
CA GLY A 154 -19.43 3.69 -11.17
C GLY A 154 -19.65 3.71 -12.68
N ALA A 155 -18.91 2.89 -13.45
CA ALA A 155 -19.08 2.76 -14.90
C ALA A 155 -20.38 2.03 -15.27
N GLU A 156 -20.68 0.93 -14.58
CA GLU A 156 -21.91 0.13 -14.79
C GLU A 156 -23.18 0.94 -14.49
N ILE A 157 -23.18 1.75 -13.42
CA ILE A 157 -24.30 2.64 -13.07
C ILE A 157 -24.53 3.72 -14.15
N ARG A 158 -23.44 4.23 -14.75
CA ARG A 158 -23.54 5.26 -15.80
C ARG A 158 -24.10 4.71 -17.12
N GLU A 159 -23.87 3.44 -17.40
CA GLU A 159 -24.35 2.76 -18.62
C GLU A 159 -25.79 2.24 -18.47
N SER A 160 -26.18 1.78 -17.28
CA SER A 160 -27.50 1.14 -17.08
C SER A 160 -28.66 2.12 -16.89
N GLY A 161 -28.41 3.38 -16.51
CA GLY A 161 -29.43 4.44 -16.39
C GLY A 161 -30.56 4.20 -15.37
N ILE A 162 -30.63 3.01 -14.77
CA ILE A 162 -31.68 2.56 -13.87
C ILE A 162 -31.07 2.47 -12.47
N ARG A 163 -31.52 3.36 -11.58
CA ARG A 163 -31.46 3.09 -10.13
C ARG A 163 -32.62 2.17 -9.82
N GLU A 164 -32.38 0.86 -9.73
CA GLU A 164 -33.21 0.08 -8.82
C GLU A 164 -32.77 0.49 -7.41
N ALA A 165 -33.60 1.31 -6.77
CA ALA A 165 -33.41 1.83 -5.41
C ALA A 165 -33.55 0.73 -4.33
N GLY A 166 -33.11 -0.51 -4.61
CA GLY A 166 -33.52 -1.70 -3.86
C GLY A 166 -32.43 -2.70 -3.48
N ASP A 167 -31.22 -2.69 -4.06
CA ASP A 167 -30.16 -3.62 -3.66
C ASP A 167 -28.84 -2.88 -3.34
N GLY A 168 -28.75 -2.38 -2.11
CA GLY A 168 -27.61 -1.64 -1.54
C GLY A 168 -26.37 -2.51 -1.24
N GLY A 169 -26.06 -3.45 -2.12
CA GLY A 169 -24.91 -4.34 -2.05
C GLY A 169 -23.60 -3.59 -2.25
N GLU A 170 -22.60 -3.87 -1.41
CA GLU A 170 -21.22 -3.43 -1.67
C GLU A 170 -20.65 -4.26 -2.83
N ASN A 171 -19.97 -3.62 -3.79
CA ASN A 171 -19.27 -4.32 -4.85
C ASN A 171 -18.35 -5.41 -4.25
N VAL A 172 -18.42 -6.64 -4.78
CA VAL A 172 -17.69 -7.78 -4.21
C VAL A 172 -16.19 -7.54 -4.13
N ALA A 173 -15.59 -6.90 -5.14
CA ALA A 173 -14.16 -6.57 -5.13
C ALA A 173 -13.81 -5.53 -4.04
N VAL A 174 -14.68 -4.54 -3.81
CA VAL A 174 -14.54 -3.58 -2.68
C VAL A 174 -14.65 -4.31 -1.35
N TRP A 175 -15.64 -5.19 -1.19
CA TRP A 175 -15.84 -5.97 0.02
C TRP A 175 -14.63 -6.87 0.32
N ILE A 176 -14.14 -7.62 -0.67
CA ILE A 176 -12.95 -8.49 -0.53
C ILE A 176 -11.74 -7.66 -0.12
N GLY A 177 -11.46 -6.56 -0.83
CA GLY A 177 -10.32 -5.69 -0.53
C GLY A 177 -10.38 -5.13 0.88
N ARG A 178 -11.56 -4.67 1.31
CA ARG A 178 -11.84 -4.16 2.64
C ARG A 178 -11.60 -5.21 3.73
N VAL A 179 -12.13 -6.42 3.57
CA VAL A 179 -11.98 -7.51 4.55
C VAL A 179 -10.52 -7.93 4.68
N ILE A 180 -9.81 -8.10 3.57
CA ILE A 180 -8.39 -8.48 3.58
C ILE A 180 -7.57 -7.43 4.34
N VAL A 181 -7.69 -6.16 3.97
CA VAL A 181 -6.92 -5.07 4.61
C VAL A 181 -7.24 -4.99 6.10
N ALA A 182 -8.51 -5.12 6.49
CA ALA A 182 -8.90 -5.11 7.90
C ALA A 182 -8.27 -6.25 8.69
N VAL A 183 -8.31 -7.48 8.17
CA VAL A 183 -7.72 -8.65 8.83
C VAL A 183 -6.21 -8.50 8.96
N VAL A 184 -5.52 -8.06 7.90
CA VAL A 184 -4.08 -7.83 7.95
C VAL A 184 -3.71 -6.78 9.00
N LEU A 185 -4.46 -5.67 9.07
CA LEU A 185 -4.26 -4.64 10.09
C LEU A 185 -4.42 -5.19 11.51
N MET A 186 -5.41 -6.05 11.75
CA MET A 186 -5.58 -6.68 13.05
C MET A 186 -4.39 -7.59 13.39
N VAL A 187 -3.90 -8.39 12.43
CA VAL A 187 -2.72 -9.24 12.61
C VAL A 187 -1.49 -8.39 12.92
N TYR A 188 -1.22 -7.35 12.13
CA TYR A 188 -0.10 -6.44 12.36
C TYR A 188 -0.22 -5.71 13.69
N GLY A 189 -1.43 -5.34 14.08
CA GLY A 189 -1.67 -4.69 15.36
C GLY A 189 -1.31 -5.59 16.54
N VAL A 190 -1.67 -6.88 16.47
CA VAL A 190 -1.24 -7.89 17.46
C VAL A 190 0.28 -8.05 17.45
N GLU A 191 0.89 -8.16 16.28
CA GLU A 191 2.35 -8.29 16.18
C GLU A 191 3.11 -7.11 16.78
N LEU A 192 2.67 -5.88 16.52
CA LEU A 192 3.29 -4.67 17.05
C LEU A 192 3.18 -4.58 18.58
N ILE A 193 2.12 -5.15 19.17
CA ILE A 193 1.95 -5.24 20.62
C ILE A 193 2.84 -6.32 21.22
N LEU A 194 2.94 -7.48 20.58
CA LEU A 194 3.75 -8.60 21.05
C LEU A 194 5.25 -8.37 20.88
N PHE A 195 5.65 -7.63 19.84
CA PHE A 195 7.04 -7.38 19.49
C PHE A 195 7.33 -5.86 19.34
N PRO A 196 7.19 -5.07 20.42
CA PRO A 196 7.26 -3.61 20.35
C PRO A 196 8.67 -3.06 20.10
N GLN A 197 9.70 -3.91 20.06
CA GLN A 197 11.07 -3.52 19.70
C GLN A 197 11.23 -3.22 18.19
N PHE A 198 10.35 -3.76 17.35
CA PHE A 198 10.38 -3.51 15.91
C PHE A 198 9.74 -2.17 15.56
N ALA A 199 10.20 -1.59 14.47
CA ALA A 199 9.72 -0.31 13.97
C ALA A 199 8.21 -0.37 13.69
N PRO A 200 7.41 0.63 14.15
CA PRO A 200 5.97 0.68 13.91
C PRO A 200 5.64 0.77 12.41
N GLY A 201 4.49 0.24 12.01
CA GLY A 201 4.01 0.25 10.63
C GLY A 201 3.75 -1.17 10.13
N VAL A 202 4.43 -1.59 9.07
CA VAL A 202 4.48 -3.00 8.67
C VAL A 202 5.49 -3.72 9.58
N PRO A 203 5.10 -4.76 10.36
CA PRO A 203 5.91 -5.37 11.43
C PRO A 203 7.03 -6.28 10.89
N LEU A 204 7.97 -5.69 10.16
CA LEU A 204 9.14 -6.36 9.59
C LEU A 204 10.33 -6.37 10.57
N GLY A 205 11.52 -6.77 10.08
CA GLY A 205 12.70 -7.01 10.92
C GLY A 205 13.46 -5.77 11.43
N LYS A 206 13.10 -4.56 11.01
CA LYS A 206 13.79 -3.33 11.42
C LYS A 206 13.47 -2.98 12.86
N LEU A 207 14.50 -2.72 13.66
CA LEU A 207 14.34 -2.24 15.02
C LEU A 207 14.04 -0.74 15.04
N THR A 208 13.24 -0.31 16.02
CA THR A 208 13.05 1.13 16.27
C THR A 208 14.38 1.75 16.71
N PRO A 209 14.87 2.82 16.04
CA PRO A 209 16.15 3.43 16.39
C PRO A 209 16.20 3.97 17.81
N SER A 210 17.38 3.94 18.44
CA SER A 210 17.59 4.42 19.81
C SER A 210 17.37 5.92 20.02
N TRP A 211 17.42 6.72 18.94
CA TRP A 211 17.14 8.15 19.00
C TRP A 211 15.64 8.47 19.12
N VAL A 212 14.75 7.49 18.84
CA VAL A 212 13.30 7.66 19.00
C VAL A 212 12.96 7.59 20.49
N PRO A 213 12.39 8.64 21.11
CA PRO A 213 11.97 8.58 22.50
C PRO A 213 10.88 7.53 22.72
N GLY A 214 11.05 6.65 23.71
CA GLY A 214 10.07 5.61 24.03
C GLY A 214 9.79 4.67 22.85
N PRO A 215 10.79 3.98 22.29
CA PRO A 215 10.67 3.23 21.02
C PRO A 215 9.53 2.19 21.05
N HIS A 216 9.32 1.53 22.19
CA HIS A 216 8.28 0.53 22.36
C HIS A 216 6.86 1.13 22.44
N VAL A 217 6.74 2.38 22.89
CA VAL A 217 5.44 3.07 23.02
C VAL A 217 4.85 3.30 21.64
N TRP A 218 5.65 3.70 20.66
CA TRP A 218 5.18 3.96 19.30
C TRP A 218 4.71 2.69 18.58
N ALA A 219 5.42 1.57 18.77
CA ALA A 219 4.98 0.28 18.28
C ALA A 219 3.63 -0.12 18.89
N PHE A 220 3.50 -0.01 20.22
CA PHE A 220 2.25 -0.33 20.92
C PHE A 220 1.07 0.55 20.46
N LEU A 221 1.26 1.87 20.39
CA LEU A 221 0.23 2.82 19.93
C LEU A 221 -0.19 2.55 18.48
N THR A 222 0.78 2.30 17.60
CA THR A 222 0.51 1.94 16.21
C THR A 222 -0.26 0.61 16.16
N GLY A 223 0.09 -0.35 17.02
CA GLY A 223 -0.61 -1.61 17.13
C GLY A 223 -2.09 -1.45 17.50
N LEU A 224 -2.38 -0.60 18.49
CA LEU A 224 -3.76 -0.26 18.88
C LEU A 224 -4.53 0.43 17.74
N VAL A 225 -3.89 1.34 17.02
CA VAL A 225 -4.51 1.99 15.84
C VAL A 225 -4.79 0.98 14.75
N CYS A 226 -3.88 0.03 14.48
CA CYS A 226 -4.10 -1.01 13.49
C CYS A 226 -5.26 -1.94 13.88
N ILE A 227 -5.37 -2.36 15.14
CA ILE A 227 -6.51 -3.19 15.61
C ILE A 227 -7.81 -2.40 15.51
N GLY A 228 -7.87 -1.19 16.08
CA GLY A 228 -9.07 -0.35 16.08
C GLY A 228 -9.50 0.04 14.66
N GLY A 229 -8.53 0.39 13.81
CA GLY A 229 -8.73 0.67 12.39
C GLY A 229 -9.23 -0.55 11.62
N GLY A 230 -8.66 -1.74 11.84
CA GLY A 230 -9.14 -2.99 11.24
C GLY A 230 -10.59 -3.30 11.61
N VAL A 231 -10.95 -3.18 12.89
CA VAL A 231 -12.34 -3.33 13.36
C VAL A 231 -13.26 -2.29 12.72
N ALA A 232 -12.85 -1.03 12.67
CA ALA A 232 -13.61 0.05 12.03
C ALA A 232 -13.81 -0.19 10.53
N ILE A 233 -12.80 -0.70 9.82
CA ILE A 233 -12.86 -1.06 8.39
C ILE A 233 -13.86 -2.20 8.13
N LEU A 234 -14.03 -3.15 9.04
CA LEU A 234 -15.05 -4.20 8.92
C LEU A 234 -16.48 -3.67 9.07
N ILE A 235 -16.67 -2.59 9.83
CA ILE A 235 -17.97 -1.96 10.02
C ILE A 235 -18.20 -0.95 8.89
N ARG A 236 -19.11 -1.24 7.95
CA ARG A 236 -19.35 -0.42 6.74
C ARG A 236 -19.47 1.08 7.03
N ARG A 237 -20.07 1.43 8.16
CA ARG A 237 -20.26 2.79 8.67
C ARG A 237 -18.94 3.53 8.94
N TYR A 238 -17.99 2.87 9.60
CA TYR A 238 -16.74 3.47 10.07
C TYR A 238 -15.56 3.19 9.13
N CYS A 239 -15.79 2.53 8.00
CA CYS A 239 -14.73 2.06 7.13
C CYS A 239 -13.85 3.20 6.59
N ARG A 240 -14.48 4.27 6.08
CA ARG A 240 -13.75 5.40 5.53
C ARG A 240 -12.88 6.07 6.58
N ASP A 241 -13.44 6.36 7.75
CA ASP A 241 -12.73 7.06 8.83
C ASP A 241 -11.60 6.19 9.40
N GLY A 242 -11.88 4.91 9.67
CA GLY A 242 -10.89 3.96 10.17
C GLY A 242 -9.71 3.78 9.22
N ALA A 243 -9.98 3.59 7.93
CA ALA A 243 -8.93 3.52 6.91
C ALA A 243 -8.16 4.84 6.76
N THR A 244 -8.84 5.99 6.87
CA THR A 244 -8.19 7.31 6.80
C THR A 244 -7.23 7.53 7.96
N VAL A 245 -7.61 7.16 9.19
CA VAL A 245 -6.75 7.26 10.38
C VAL A 245 -5.54 6.34 10.26
N VAL A 246 -5.73 5.10 9.83
CA VAL A 246 -4.61 4.16 9.61
C VAL A 246 -3.67 4.69 8.51
N GLY A 247 -4.22 5.12 7.38
CA GLY A 247 -3.45 5.72 6.30
C GLY A 247 -2.66 6.96 6.73
N LEU A 248 -3.24 7.77 7.63
CA LEU A 248 -2.56 8.92 8.23
C LEU A 248 -1.37 8.47 9.06
N VAL A 249 -1.55 7.51 9.96
CA VAL A 249 -0.46 6.97 10.78
C VAL A 249 0.65 6.39 9.91
N MET A 250 0.33 5.61 8.86
CA MET A 250 1.34 5.07 7.95
C MET A 250 2.10 6.18 7.20
N THR A 251 1.41 7.23 6.79
CA THR A 251 2.03 8.40 6.14
C THR A 251 2.94 9.15 7.12
N LEU A 252 2.51 9.36 8.36
CA LEU A 252 3.30 10.00 9.40
C LEU A 252 4.54 9.17 9.75
N LEU A 253 4.42 7.85 9.89
CA LEU A 253 5.56 6.96 10.09
C LEU A 253 6.54 7.02 8.92
N THR A 254 6.04 7.05 7.68
CA THR A 254 6.88 7.22 6.49
C THR A 254 7.73 8.49 6.58
N VAL A 255 7.11 9.63 6.91
CA VAL A 255 7.78 10.94 6.92
C VAL A 255 8.65 11.15 8.15
N PHE A 256 8.19 10.77 9.34
CA PHE A 256 8.85 11.13 10.61
C PHE A 256 9.71 10.02 11.21
N LEU A 257 9.55 8.77 10.77
CA LEU A 257 10.40 7.66 11.22
C LEU A 257 11.28 7.16 10.08
N TYR A 258 10.69 6.70 8.98
CA TYR A 258 11.43 5.98 7.94
C TYR A 258 12.27 6.89 7.06
N LEU A 259 11.79 8.10 6.74
CA LEU A 259 12.60 9.06 5.97
C LEU A 259 13.85 9.50 6.76
N PRO A 260 13.79 9.84 8.07
CA PRO A 260 14.99 10.05 8.87
C PRO A 260 15.92 8.83 8.92
N ILE A 261 15.39 7.61 9.07
CA ILE A 261 16.19 6.38 9.02
C ILE A 261 16.97 6.28 7.70
N LEU A 262 16.32 6.55 6.57
CA LEU A 262 16.96 6.57 5.26
C LEU A 262 18.02 7.67 5.16
N LEU A 263 17.73 8.88 5.61
CA LEU A 263 18.65 10.02 5.52
C LEU A 263 19.91 9.84 6.39
N MET A 264 19.78 9.11 7.50
CA MET A 264 20.90 8.78 8.40
C MET A 264 21.64 7.49 7.97
N ALA A 265 21.10 6.72 7.02
CA ALA A 265 21.71 5.48 6.59
C ALA A 265 23.01 5.74 5.82
N SER A 266 24.04 4.97 6.15
CA SER A 266 25.33 5.02 5.47
C SER A 266 25.70 3.64 4.94
N GLY A 267 26.25 3.60 3.73
CA GLY A 267 26.56 2.35 3.01
C GLY A 267 25.38 1.81 2.20
N VAL A 268 25.71 1.08 1.13
CA VAL A 268 24.73 0.64 0.12
C VAL A 268 23.62 -0.25 0.71
N PRO A 269 23.90 -1.25 1.57
CA PRO A 269 22.83 -2.11 2.11
C PRO A 269 21.85 -1.35 3.02
N ALA A 270 22.36 -0.48 3.89
CA ALA A 270 21.53 0.26 4.84
C ALA A 270 20.66 1.31 4.13
N VAL A 271 21.18 1.97 3.09
CA VAL A 271 20.42 2.93 2.28
C VAL A 271 19.30 2.21 1.51
N LEU A 272 19.58 1.03 0.94
CA LEU A 272 18.56 0.23 0.25
C LEU A 272 17.48 -0.22 1.22
N GLU A 273 17.86 -0.76 2.38
CA GLU A 273 16.91 -1.15 3.42
C GLU A 273 16.05 0.04 3.86
N GLY A 274 16.66 1.18 4.18
CA GLY A 274 15.93 2.40 4.56
C GLY A 274 14.94 2.87 3.49
N ALA A 275 15.33 2.81 2.21
CA ALA A 275 14.46 3.14 1.10
C ALA A 275 13.27 2.18 1.02
N ASN A 276 13.51 0.87 1.16
CA ASN A 276 12.45 -0.13 1.10
C ASN A 276 11.42 0.07 2.22
N TYR A 277 11.85 0.40 3.45
CA TYR A 277 10.91 0.73 4.53
C TYR A 277 10.09 2.00 4.29
N VAL A 278 10.69 3.04 3.69
CA VAL A 278 9.96 4.26 3.28
C VAL A 278 8.87 3.89 2.28
N TRP A 279 9.23 3.19 1.21
CA TRP A 279 8.31 2.90 0.12
C TRP A 279 7.27 1.83 0.50
N ASP A 280 7.64 0.80 1.27
CA ASP A 280 6.72 -0.22 1.77
C ASP A 280 5.64 0.38 2.66
N THR A 281 6.03 1.21 3.62
CA THR A 281 5.10 1.82 4.57
C THR A 281 4.16 2.79 3.85
N LEU A 282 4.68 3.56 2.90
CA LEU A 282 3.88 4.46 2.09
C LEU A 282 2.91 3.71 1.17
N LEU A 283 3.36 2.61 0.56
CA LEU A 283 2.53 1.77 -0.31
C LEU A 283 1.39 1.12 0.49
N PHE A 284 1.70 0.65 1.70
CA PHE A 284 0.71 0.08 2.61
C PHE A 284 -0.31 1.13 3.03
N GLY A 285 0.14 2.32 3.43
CA GLY A 285 -0.73 3.46 3.74
C GLY A 285 -1.61 3.85 2.55
N GLY A 286 -1.03 3.92 1.35
CA GLY A 286 -1.76 4.16 0.10
C GLY A 286 -2.83 3.11 -0.17
N ALA A 287 -2.52 1.82 0.00
CA ALA A 287 -3.45 0.72 -0.18
C ALA A 287 -4.67 0.81 0.77
N VAL A 288 -4.42 1.17 2.03
CA VAL A 288 -5.47 1.42 3.02
C VAL A 288 -6.31 2.65 2.62
N LEU A 289 -5.69 3.73 2.14
CA LEU A 289 -6.42 4.91 1.67
C LEU A 289 -7.24 4.65 0.40
N LEU A 290 -6.82 3.73 -0.46
CA LEU A 290 -7.66 3.26 -1.58
C LEU A 290 -8.94 2.57 -1.07
N VAL A 291 -8.87 1.80 0.01
CA VAL A 291 -10.07 1.25 0.68
C VAL A 291 -10.95 2.36 1.25
N ALA A 292 -10.36 3.41 1.84
CA ALA A 292 -11.12 4.58 2.29
C ALA A 292 -11.84 5.28 1.13
N GLY A 293 -11.15 5.47 0.01
CA GLY A 293 -11.68 6.12 -1.20
C GLY A 293 -12.77 5.31 -1.91
N ALA A 294 -12.76 3.98 -1.77
CA ALA A 294 -13.80 3.10 -2.30
C ALA A 294 -15.15 3.20 -1.56
N ARG A 295 -15.26 4.05 -0.52
CA ARG A 295 -16.48 4.30 0.25
C ARG A 295 -16.87 5.78 0.19
N PRO A 296 -18.12 6.11 -0.25
CA PRO A 296 -18.62 7.48 -0.24
C PRO A 296 -18.81 8.01 1.19
N LYS A 297 -18.87 9.34 1.34
CA LYS A 297 -19.14 9.99 2.64
C LYS A 297 -20.61 9.80 3.04
N GLU A 298 -20.87 9.64 4.34
CA GLU A 298 -22.25 9.53 4.86
C GLU A 298 -23.12 10.76 4.53
N ALA A 299 -22.52 11.96 4.44
CA ALA A 299 -23.24 13.19 4.08
C ALA A 299 -23.89 13.12 2.68
N GLU A 300 -23.32 12.37 1.73
CA GLU A 300 -23.90 12.19 0.39
C GLU A 300 -25.09 11.21 0.37
N VAL A 301 -25.27 10.43 1.44
CA VAL A 301 -26.39 9.49 1.62
C VAL A 301 -27.59 10.18 2.28
N GLY A 302 -27.32 11.15 3.19
CA GLY A 302 -28.36 11.90 3.91
C GLY A 302 -29.08 12.98 3.08
N GLU A 303 -28.43 13.58 2.08
CA GLU A 303 -29.08 14.54 1.16
C GLU A 303 -29.92 13.88 0.05
N ARG A 304 -29.94 12.55 -0.02
CA ARG A 304 -30.68 11.78 -1.04
C ARG A 304 -31.89 11.01 -0.48
N LEU A 305 -32.27 11.29 0.77
CA LEU A 305 -33.49 10.82 1.45
C LEU A 305 -34.38 12.02 1.76
#